data_AF-A0A957V8D3-F1
#
_entry.id   AF-A0A957V8D3-F1
#
_cell.length_a   1.000
_cell.length_b   1.000
_cell.length_c   1.000
_cell.angle_alpha   90.00
_cell.angle_beta   90.00
_cell.angle_gamma   90.00
#
_symmetry.space_group_name_H-M   'P 1'
#
loop_
_entity.id
_entity.type
_entity.pdbx_description
1 polymer ?
#
loop_
_entity_poly.entity_id
_entity_poly.type
_entity_poly.pdbx_seq_one_letter_code
_entity_poly.pdbx_strand_id
1 'polypeptide(L)'
;MQEFHPTTIIEPFRIRSVEPIRFTTMAERERILAEAGYNPFLLRAQDVLIDLLTDSGTGAMSARQWAGMIASDESYAGASSFYKFEAAVQDITGFKYVIPTHQGRAAEHILFSQIAKPGDVIPNNTHFDTTRAHVENTGAEARDLVIAAGRQPRTIHPFKGNMDLDALEATIREIGPERIPAVMLTITNNSGGGQPVSMANIRAVSEIAHRHGLPFIIDACRFAENSWFIKIREEGYADKTPLEIAREMFSYADGCTM
;
A
#
# COMPACT_ATOMS: atom_id res chain seq x y z
N MET A 1 -14.58 -25.27 10.82
CA MET A 1 -13.73 -24.65 9.79
C MET A 1 -13.70 -25.60 8.62
N GLN A 2 -13.94 -25.13 7.39
CA GLN A 2 -13.64 -25.95 6.21
C GLN A 2 -12.13 -26.24 6.21
N GLU A 3 -11.77 -27.45 5.83
CA GLU A 3 -10.37 -27.86 5.69
C GLU A 3 -9.72 -27.01 4.59
N PHE A 4 -8.60 -26.36 4.90
CA PHE A 4 -7.88 -25.53 3.95
C PHE A 4 -7.08 -26.43 3.00
N HIS A 5 -7.50 -26.48 1.74
CA HIS A 5 -6.77 -27.18 0.69
C HIS A 5 -6.02 -26.16 -0.18
N PRO A 6 -4.68 -26.05 -0.06
CA PRO A 6 -3.93 -25.13 -0.91
C PRO A 6 -4.00 -25.60 -2.35
N THR A 7 -4.20 -24.65 -3.28
CA THR A 7 -3.99 -24.91 -4.71
C THR A 7 -2.52 -24.63 -5.02
N THR A 8 -1.74 -25.69 -5.27
CA THR A 8 -0.35 -25.53 -5.73
C THR A 8 -0.33 -24.98 -7.15
N ILE A 9 0.41 -23.90 -7.36
CA ILE A 9 0.65 -23.33 -8.69
C ILE A 9 2.09 -23.59 -9.11
N ILE A 10 2.36 -23.57 -10.41
CA ILE A 10 3.73 -23.56 -10.94
C ILE A 10 4.21 -22.12 -10.97
N GLU A 11 5.34 -21.82 -10.34
CA GLU A 11 5.90 -20.47 -10.33
C GLU A 11 6.22 -20.02 -11.77
N PRO A 12 5.76 -18.83 -12.20
CA PRO A 12 6.03 -18.30 -13.54
C PRO A 12 7.45 -17.72 -13.66
N PHE A 13 8.42 -18.29 -12.95
CA PHE A 13 9.82 -17.92 -12.94
C PHE A 13 10.69 -19.14 -12.56
N ARG A 14 12.00 -19.00 -12.72
CA ARG A 14 12.99 -20.01 -12.29
C ARG A 14 13.97 -19.37 -11.33
N ILE A 15 14.45 -20.14 -10.35
CA ILE A 15 15.46 -19.69 -9.39
C ILE A 15 16.76 -19.37 -10.14
N ARG A 16 17.29 -18.16 -9.94
CA ARG A 16 18.56 -17.71 -10.53
C ARG A 16 19.73 -17.77 -9.54
N SER A 17 19.47 -17.45 -8.28
CA SER A 17 20.41 -17.44 -7.16
C SER A 17 19.67 -17.83 -5.90
N VAL A 18 20.40 -18.34 -4.91
CA VAL A 18 19.86 -18.74 -3.60
C VAL A 18 20.66 -18.07 -2.49
N GLU A 19 19.99 -17.77 -1.38
CA GLU A 19 20.60 -17.35 -0.13
C GLU A 19 20.56 -18.52 0.87
N PRO A 20 21.70 -18.93 1.47
CA PRO A 20 21.72 -20.01 2.44
C PRO A 20 20.91 -19.66 3.70
N ILE A 21 20.09 -20.61 4.15
CA ILE A 21 19.37 -20.51 5.43
C ILE A 21 20.01 -21.41 6.48
N ARG A 22 20.00 -20.97 7.74
CA ARG A 22 20.49 -21.77 8.88
C ARG A 22 19.33 -22.56 9.50
N PHE A 23 19.50 -23.86 9.60
CA PHE A 23 18.59 -24.72 10.35
C PHE A 23 18.93 -24.64 11.84
N THR A 24 17.97 -24.18 12.64
CA THR A 24 18.05 -24.21 14.11
C THR A 24 17.33 -25.42 14.67
N THR A 25 17.81 -25.92 15.79
CA THR A 25 17.12 -26.90 16.63
C THR A 25 16.04 -26.22 17.48
N MET A 26 15.11 -27.00 18.04
CA MET A 26 14.10 -26.45 18.95
C MET A 26 14.75 -25.80 20.18
N ALA A 27 15.73 -26.46 20.80
CA ALA A 27 16.44 -25.95 21.98
C ALA A 27 17.18 -24.62 21.69
N GLU A 28 17.78 -24.47 20.50
CA GLU A 28 18.36 -23.19 20.09
C GLU A 28 17.30 -22.11 20.00
N ARG A 29 16.16 -22.38 19.35
CA ARG A 29 15.07 -21.40 19.21
C ARG A 29 14.48 -20.99 20.56
N GLU A 30 14.27 -21.92 21.48
CA GLU A 30 13.78 -21.64 22.84
C GLU A 30 14.71 -20.67 23.56
N ARG A 31 16.01 -20.93 23.53
CA ARG A 31 17.02 -20.07 24.16
C ARG A 31 17.08 -18.70 23.50
N ILE A 32 17.16 -18.64 22.16
CA ILE A 32 17.27 -17.39 21.40
C ILE A 32 16.02 -16.53 21.63
N LEU A 33 14.84 -17.14 21.65
CA LEU A 33 13.58 -16.42 21.92
C LEU A 33 13.54 -15.87 23.35
N ALA A 34 14.01 -16.64 24.34
CA ALA A 34 14.13 -16.17 25.71
C ALA A 34 15.15 -15.01 25.85
N GLU A 35 16.30 -15.10 25.19
CA GLU A 35 17.32 -14.04 25.13
C GLU A 35 16.77 -12.76 24.47
N ALA A 36 15.91 -12.90 23.46
CA ALA A 36 15.20 -11.81 22.81
C ALA A 36 14.00 -11.27 23.61
N GLY A 37 13.81 -11.73 24.86
CA GLY A 37 12.70 -11.30 25.72
C GLY A 37 11.32 -11.66 25.13
N TYR A 38 11.25 -12.77 24.40
CA TYR A 38 10.05 -13.23 23.68
C TYR A 38 9.50 -12.24 22.65
N ASN A 39 10.32 -11.30 22.18
CA ASN A 39 9.98 -10.38 21.10
C ASN A 39 10.70 -10.76 19.79
N PRO A 40 9.99 -11.30 18.78
CA PRO A 40 10.58 -11.66 17.49
C PRO A 40 11.30 -10.52 16.77
N PHE A 41 10.93 -9.25 16.99
CA PHE A 41 11.63 -8.10 16.41
C PHE A 41 13.09 -7.97 16.87
N LEU A 42 13.45 -8.59 17.98
CA LEU A 42 14.81 -8.57 18.54
C LEU A 42 15.64 -9.79 18.13
N LEU A 43 15.06 -10.71 17.34
CA LEU A 43 15.78 -11.85 16.80
C LEU A 43 16.80 -11.40 15.75
N ARG A 44 17.93 -12.09 15.70
CA ARG A 44 18.90 -11.91 14.61
C ARG A 44 18.41 -12.68 13.40
N ALA A 45 18.46 -12.08 12.21
CA ALA A 45 17.99 -12.69 10.95
C ALA A 45 18.61 -14.07 10.68
N GLN A 46 19.91 -14.25 10.96
CA GLN A 46 20.61 -15.54 10.79
C GLN A 46 20.03 -16.70 11.62
N ASP A 47 19.22 -16.41 12.65
CA ASP A 47 18.61 -17.40 13.54
C ASP A 47 17.14 -17.67 13.18
N VAL A 48 16.61 -16.98 12.16
CA VAL A 48 15.25 -17.12 11.61
C VAL A 48 15.32 -17.98 10.35
N LEU A 49 14.62 -19.12 10.34
CA LEU A 49 14.65 -20.06 9.20
C LEU A 49 13.81 -19.56 8.01
N ILE A 50 12.60 -19.05 8.30
CA ILE A 50 11.69 -18.46 7.33
C ILE A 50 11.20 -17.16 7.96
N ASP A 51 11.56 -16.03 7.34
CA ASP A 51 11.16 -14.72 7.83
C ASP A 51 9.85 -14.27 7.16
N LEU A 52 8.81 -14.13 7.97
CA LEU A 52 7.49 -13.64 7.58
C LEU A 52 7.13 -12.34 8.32
N LEU A 53 8.14 -11.62 8.83
CA LEU A 53 7.93 -10.38 9.59
C LEU A 53 7.32 -9.28 8.71
N THR A 54 7.76 -9.19 7.45
CA THR A 54 7.27 -8.18 6.50
C THR A 54 7.54 -8.58 5.05
N ASP A 55 6.71 -8.06 4.16
CA ASP A 55 6.89 -8.03 2.70
C ASP A 55 7.65 -6.77 2.21
N SER A 56 7.94 -5.82 3.10
CA SER A 56 8.61 -4.55 2.77
C SER A 56 10.11 -4.74 2.56
N GLY A 57 10.56 -4.67 1.30
CA GLY A 57 11.98 -4.70 0.95
C GLY A 57 12.62 -6.09 0.98
N THR A 58 11.84 -7.14 1.21
CA THR A 58 12.28 -8.54 1.30
C THR A 58 12.03 -9.34 0.01
N GLY A 59 11.58 -8.67 -1.05
CA GLY A 59 11.30 -9.28 -2.36
C GLY A 59 12.57 -9.73 -3.11
N ALA A 60 12.49 -10.86 -3.81
CA ALA A 60 13.57 -11.33 -4.67
C ALA A 60 13.57 -10.60 -6.02
N MET A 61 14.63 -9.87 -6.32
CA MET A 61 14.80 -9.19 -7.60
C MET A 61 15.12 -10.16 -8.75
N SER A 62 14.58 -9.87 -9.93
CA SER A 62 14.91 -10.56 -11.18
C SER A 62 16.32 -10.26 -11.67
N ALA A 63 16.84 -11.10 -12.58
CA ALA A 63 18.13 -10.87 -13.23
C ALA A 63 18.19 -9.52 -13.99
N ARG A 64 17.05 -9.02 -14.50
CA ARG A 64 16.97 -7.74 -15.20
C ARG A 64 17.11 -6.55 -14.23
N GLN A 65 16.55 -6.66 -13.03
CA GLN A 65 16.72 -5.64 -11.98
C GLN A 65 18.18 -5.58 -11.50
N TRP A 66 18.82 -6.74 -11.27
CA TRP A 66 20.26 -6.80 -10.97
C TRP A 66 21.13 -6.18 -12.08
N ALA A 67 20.82 -6.47 -13.35
CA ALA A 67 21.51 -5.83 -14.47
C ALA A 67 21.31 -4.31 -14.49
N GLY A 68 20.11 -3.83 -14.13
CA GLY A 68 19.79 -2.41 -13.99
C GLY A 68 20.63 -1.72 -12.93
N MET A 69 20.88 -2.37 -11.78
CA MET A 69 21.75 -1.83 -10.73
C MET A 69 23.21 -1.71 -11.18
N ILE A 70 23.73 -2.67 -11.95
CA ILE A 70 25.10 -2.60 -12.48
C ILE A 70 25.25 -1.51 -13.55
N ALA A 71 24.18 -1.23 -14.29
CA ALA A 71 24.12 -0.20 -15.32
C ALA A 71 23.62 1.16 -14.79
N SER A 72 23.69 1.40 -13.48
CA SER A 72 23.18 2.62 -12.86
C SER A 72 23.97 3.86 -13.27
N ASP A 73 23.27 4.99 -13.26
CA ASP A 73 23.83 6.32 -13.45
C ASP A 73 23.76 7.05 -12.11
N GLU A 74 24.91 7.25 -11.48
CA GLU A 74 25.06 7.82 -10.13
C GLU A 74 25.25 9.35 -10.16
N SER A 75 24.90 9.99 -11.28
CA SER A 75 25.00 11.44 -11.42
C SER A 75 24.09 12.16 -10.42
N TYR A 76 24.62 13.20 -9.77
CA TYR A 76 23.89 13.94 -8.73
C TYR A 76 22.62 14.63 -9.24
N ALA A 77 22.61 15.08 -10.49
CA ALA A 77 21.46 15.71 -11.13
C ALA A 77 21.32 15.21 -12.58
N GLY A 78 20.09 14.96 -13.01
CA GLY A 78 19.80 14.53 -14.39
C GLY A 78 20.22 13.10 -14.71
N ALA A 79 20.31 12.22 -13.70
CA ALA A 79 20.64 10.82 -13.90
C ALA A 79 19.62 10.13 -14.83
N SER A 80 20.12 9.35 -15.80
CA SER A 80 19.28 8.59 -16.73
C SER A 80 18.39 7.54 -16.05
N SER A 81 18.78 7.08 -14.85
CA SER A 81 17.99 6.19 -13.99
C SER A 81 16.68 6.86 -13.52
N PHE A 82 16.73 8.15 -13.17
CA PHE A 82 15.56 8.92 -12.76
C PHE A 82 14.53 9.01 -13.90
N TYR A 83 14.94 9.37 -15.11
CA TYR A 83 14.01 9.51 -16.24
C TYR A 83 13.36 8.17 -16.65
N LYS A 84 14.07 7.04 -16.49
CA LYS A 84 13.48 5.70 -16.68
C LYS A 84 12.43 5.39 -15.59
N PHE A 85 12.72 5.73 -14.34
CA PHE A 85 11.80 5.58 -13.23
C PHE A 85 10.56 6.47 -13.40
N GLU A 86 10.74 7.75 -13.70
CA GLU A 86 9.68 8.73 -13.97
C GLU A 86 8.75 8.23 -15.09
N ALA A 87 9.33 7.80 -16.23
CA ALA A 87 8.56 7.28 -17.34
C ALA A 87 7.73 6.03 -16.96
N ALA A 88 8.29 5.12 -16.15
CA ALA A 88 7.57 3.94 -15.68
C ALA A 88 6.42 4.30 -14.72
N VAL A 89 6.64 5.25 -13.80
CA VAL A 89 5.60 5.74 -12.89
C VAL A 89 4.48 6.44 -13.68
N GLN A 90 4.84 7.29 -14.64
CA GLN A 90 3.89 7.98 -15.52
C GLN A 90 3.08 7.00 -16.39
N ASP A 91 3.72 5.94 -16.90
CA ASP A 91 3.05 4.92 -17.71
C ASP A 91 1.98 4.14 -16.92
N ILE A 92 2.21 3.92 -15.62
CA ILE A 92 1.28 3.20 -14.74
C ILE A 92 0.20 4.12 -14.17
N THR A 93 0.60 5.28 -13.67
CA THR A 93 -0.27 6.16 -12.87
C THR A 93 -0.90 7.30 -13.67
N GLY A 94 -0.28 7.71 -14.77
CA GLY A 94 -0.69 8.89 -15.52
C GLY A 94 -0.38 10.23 -14.84
N PHE A 95 0.22 10.24 -13.64
CA PHE A 95 0.53 11.48 -12.92
C PHE A 95 1.68 12.24 -13.59
N LYS A 96 1.46 13.54 -13.80
CA LYS A 96 2.41 14.40 -14.51
C LYS A 96 3.75 14.57 -13.78
N TYR A 97 3.71 14.72 -12.46
CA TYR A 97 4.89 15.04 -11.65
C TYR A 97 5.25 13.85 -10.75
N VAL A 98 6.55 13.52 -10.70
CA VAL A 98 7.08 12.42 -9.90
C VAL A 98 8.21 12.95 -9.02
N ILE A 99 8.10 12.71 -7.71
CA ILE A 99 9.16 13.04 -6.75
C ILE A 99 9.66 11.73 -6.15
N PRO A 100 10.89 11.28 -6.45
CA PRO A 100 11.43 10.06 -5.87
C PRO A 100 11.76 10.30 -4.40
N THR A 101 11.41 9.35 -3.56
CA THR A 101 11.78 9.31 -2.14
C THR A 101 12.50 8.00 -1.85
N HIS A 102 13.17 7.91 -0.70
CA HIS A 102 13.88 6.68 -0.35
C HIS A 102 12.91 5.52 -0.03
N GLN A 103 11.69 5.82 0.45
CA GLN A 103 10.58 4.88 0.65
C GLN A 103 9.27 5.63 1.00
N GLY A 104 8.15 4.91 1.09
CA GLY A 104 6.81 5.45 1.32
C GLY A 104 6.69 6.48 2.45
N ARG A 105 7.24 6.21 3.65
CA ARG A 105 7.13 7.16 4.77
C ARG A 105 7.72 8.55 4.51
N ALA A 106 8.72 8.64 3.63
CA ALA A 106 9.26 9.94 3.24
C ALA A 106 8.34 10.68 2.28
N ALA A 107 7.63 9.96 1.40
CA ALA A 107 6.58 10.56 0.57
C ALA A 107 5.43 11.09 1.45
N GLU A 108 5.01 10.30 2.45
CA GLU A 108 4.01 10.70 3.45
C GLU A 108 4.46 11.95 4.22
N HIS A 109 5.70 11.99 4.71
CA HIS A 109 6.23 13.15 5.41
C HIS A 109 6.20 14.42 4.55
N ILE A 110 6.66 14.33 3.30
CA ILE A 110 6.64 15.46 2.37
C ILE A 110 5.20 15.90 2.15
N LEU A 111 4.27 14.98 1.83
CA LEU A 111 2.88 15.33 1.57
C LEU A 111 2.22 16.02 2.78
N PHE A 112 2.19 15.36 3.94
CA PHE A 112 1.43 15.84 5.09
C PHE A 112 2.02 17.12 5.71
N SER A 113 3.35 17.29 5.67
CA SER A 113 3.97 18.54 6.13
C SER A 113 3.60 19.75 5.27
N GLN A 114 3.16 19.55 4.03
CA GLN A 114 2.74 20.63 3.14
C GLN A 114 1.23 20.90 3.18
N ILE A 115 0.39 19.87 3.39
CA ILE A 115 -1.06 20.01 3.25
C ILE A 115 -1.81 20.09 4.58
N ALA A 116 -1.28 19.51 5.66
CA ALA A 116 -2.01 19.36 6.92
C ALA A 116 -1.48 20.31 8.01
N LYS A 117 -2.39 20.78 8.88
CA LYS A 117 -2.10 21.63 10.04
C LYS A 117 -2.99 21.24 11.24
N PRO A 118 -2.72 21.78 12.44
CA PRO A 118 -3.51 21.47 13.62
C PRO A 118 -5.01 21.73 13.42
N GLY A 119 -5.83 20.73 13.73
CA GLY A 119 -7.30 20.81 13.63
C GLY A 119 -7.89 20.38 12.28
N ASP A 120 -7.06 20.03 11.30
CA ASP A 120 -7.52 19.37 10.07
C ASP A 120 -7.89 17.90 10.32
N VAL A 121 -8.66 17.32 9.41
CA VAL A 121 -9.02 15.89 9.39
C VAL A 121 -8.67 15.29 8.04
N ILE A 122 -7.90 14.19 8.04
CA ILE A 122 -7.62 13.39 6.85
C ILE A 122 -8.47 12.11 6.93
N PRO A 123 -9.57 11.99 6.17
CA PRO A 123 -10.33 10.76 6.07
C PRO A 123 -9.62 9.74 5.18
N ASN A 124 -9.63 8.48 5.59
CA ASN A 124 -9.12 7.34 4.82
C ASN A 124 -9.98 6.09 5.09
N ASN A 125 -9.89 5.03 4.28
CA ASN A 125 -10.47 3.74 4.67
C ASN A 125 -9.80 3.23 5.96
N THR A 126 -8.48 3.13 5.96
CA THR A 126 -7.66 2.95 7.17
C THR A 126 -6.25 3.46 6.90
N HIS A 127 -5.74 4.31 7.78
CA HIS A 127 -4.36 4.75 7.72
C HIS A 127 -3.42 3.61 8.12
N PHE A 128 -2.30 3.47 7.41
CA PHE A 128 -1.20 2.64 7.87
C PHE A 128 -0.46 3.36 9.02
N ASP A 129 0.31 2.61 9.81
CA ASP A 129 0.96 3.09 11.03
C ASP A 129 1.81 4.35 10.80
N THR A 130 2.63 4.37 9.73
CA THR A 130 3.46 5.54 9.40
C THR A 130 2.64 6.68 8.83
N THR A 131 1.63 6.38 8.02
CA THR A 131 0.71 7.40 7.48
C THR A 131 0.01 8.13 8.63
N ARG A 132 -0.57 7.38 9.57
CA ARG A 132 -1.23 7.91 10.76
C ARG A 132 -0.26 8.76 11.57
N ALA A 133 0.95 8.24 11.82
CA ALA A 133 1.97 8.97 12.56
C ALA A 133 2.34 10.30 11.89
N HIS A 134 2.45 10.35 10.56
CA HIS A 134 2.76 11.58 9.84
C HIS A 134 1.60 12.58 9.83
N VAL A 135 0.35 12.12 9.73
CA VAL A 135 -0.84 12.97 9.88
C VAL A 135 -0.92 13.55 11.30
N GLU A 136 -0.86 12.70 12.32
CA GLU A 136 -1.03 13.15 13.72
C GLU A 136 0.14 14.02 14.20
N ASN A 137 1.34 13.83 13.64
CA ASN A 137 2.49 14.68 13.94
C ASN A 137 2.33 16.13 13.45
N THR A 138 1.42 16.42 12.51
CA THR A 138 1.07 17.81 12.13
C THR A 138 0.02 18.43 13.05
N GLY A 139 -0.56 17.65 13.98
CA GLY A 139 -1.70 18.04 14.80
C GLY A 139 -3.07 17.85 14.12
N ALA A 140 -3.09 17.24 12.94
CA ALA A 140 -4.32 16.81 12.26
C ALA A 140 -4.82 15.46 12.79
N GLU A 141 -6.08 15.14 12.51
CA GLU A 141 -6.68 13.84 12.85
C GLU A 141 -6.64 12.89 11.65
N ALA A 142 -6.10 11.67 11.85
CA ALA A 142 -6.23 10.57 10.92
C ALA A 142 -7.53 9.77 11.20
N ARG A 143 -8.55 9.96 10.35
CA ARG A 143 -9.89 9.39 10.56
C ARG A 143 -10.15 8.17 9.67
N ASP A 144 -10.40 7.02 10.28
CA ASP A 144 -10.61 5.75 9.57
C ASP A 144 -12.09 5.44 9.33
N LEU A 145 -12.43 5.27 8.05
CA LEU A 145 -13.79 5.14 7.51
C LEU A 145 -13.96 3.85 6.70
N VAL A 146 -13.34 2.74 7.11
CA VAL A 146 -13.57 1.43 6.48
C VAL A 146 -15.00 0.95 6.70
N ILE A 147 -15.60 0.30 5.69
CA ILE A 147 -16.92 -0.32 5.81
C ILE A 147 -17.00 -1.27 7.01
N ALA A 148 -18.20 -1.45 7.56
CA ALA A 148 -18.42 -2.32 8.72
C ALA A 148 -17.90 -3.76 8.52
N ALA A 149 -18.02 -4.31 7.30
CA ALA A 149 -17.52 -5.65 6.98
C ALA A 149 -15.98 -5.75 7.04
N GLY A 150 -15.26 -4.64 6.83
CA GLY A 150 -13.81 -4.56 6.98
C GLY A 150 -13.34 -4.76 8.42
N ARG A 151 -14.21 -4.47 9.40
CA ARG A 151 -13.96 -4.68 10.84
C ARG A 151 -14.31 -6.09 11.32
N GLN A 152 -14.76 -6.97 10.42
CA GLN A 152 -15.23 -8.32 10.75
C GLN A 152 -14.34 -9.38 10.09
N PRO A 153 -13.28 -9.90 10.77
CA PRO A 153 -12.31 -10.81 10.17
C PRO A 153 -12.94 -12.07 9.57
N ARG A 154 -13.98 -12.62 10.21
CA ARG A 154 -14.64 -13.88 9.80
C ARG A 154 -15.66 -13.74 8.68
N THR A 155 -16.12 -12.52 8.38
CA THR A 155 -17.09 -12.30 7.30
C THR A 155 -16.41 -12.52 5.94
N ILE A 156 -17.05 -13.20 5.00
CA ILE A 156 -16.56 -13.27 3.63
C ILE A 156 -17.16 -12.09 2.86
N HIS A 157 -16.30 -11.22 2.33
CA HIS A 157 -16.71 -10.06 1.54
C HIS A 157 -15.65 -9.79 0.47
N PRO A 158 -16.03 -9.52 -0.80
CA PRO A 158 -15.07 -9.45 -1.91
C PRO A 158 -14.09 -8.26 -1.78
N PHE A 159 -14.54 -7.15 -1.17
CA PHE A 159 -13.79 -5.90 -1.04
C PHE A 159 -13.91 -5.28 0.35
N LYS A 160 -13.29 -5.93 1.35
CA LYS A 160 -13.31 -5.43 2.75
C LYS A 160 -12.53 -4.14 2.96
N GLY A 161 -11.68 -3.75 2.02
CA GLY A 161 -10.93 -2.50 2.07
C GLY A 161 -11.75 -1.28 1.69
N ASN A 162 -13.00 -1.45 1.21
CA ASN A 162 -13.84 -0.33 0.80
C ASN A 162 -14.00 0.72 1.90
N MET A 163 -14.01 1.98 1.48
CA MET A 163 -14.41 3.10 2.31
C MET A 163 -15.94 3.13 2.44
N ASP A 164 -16.42 3.44 3.63
CA ASP A 164 -17.81 3.73 3.93
C ASP A 164 -18.15 5.13 3.40
N LEU A 165 -18.92 5.16 2.30
CA LEU A 165 -19.25 6.39 1.57
C LEU A 165 -20.18 7.30 2.37
N ASP A 166 -21.09 6.72 3.16
CA ASP A 166 -22.00 7.49 4.01
C ASP A 166 -21.22 8.14 5.16
N ALA A 167 -20.26 7.42 5.72
CA ALA A 167 -19.37 7.96 6.75
C ALA A 167 -18.42 9.05 6.19
N LEU A 168 -17.98 8.93 4.93
CA LEU A 168 -17.21 9.98 4.25
C LEU A 168 -18.04 11.25 4.07
N GLU A 169 -19.23 11.17 3.49
CA GLU A 169 -20.14 12.33 3.34
C GLU A 169 -20.51 12.95 4.69
N ALA A 170 -20.77 12.11 5.71
CA ALA A 170 -21.04 12.58 7.06
C ALA A 170 -19.84 13.35 7.65
N THR A 171 -18.62 12.82 7.47
CA THR A 171 -17.38 13.47 7.91
C THR A 171 -17.19 14.82 7.24
N ILE A 172 -17.37 14.89 5.91
CA ILE A 172 -17.22 16.15 5.16
C ILE A 172 -18.25 17.19 5.63
N ARG A 173 -19.50 16.78 5.84
CA ARG A 173 -20.56 17.67 6.34
C ARG A 173 -20.32 18.16 7.77
N GLU A 174 -19.80 17.30 8.64
CA GLU A 174 -19.52 17.63 10.05
C GLU A 174 -18.33 18.58 10.17
N ILE A 175 -17.25 18.29 9.45
CA ILE A 175 -15.96 18.97 9.60
C ILE A 175 -15.88 20.22 8.73
N GLY A 176 -16.54 20.21 7.57
CA GLY A 176 -16.40 21.24 6.54
C GLY A 176 -15.19 20.98 5.63
N PRO A 177 -15.34 21.14 4.29
CA PRO A 177 -14.27 20.85 3.34
C PRO A 177 -13.01 21.71 3.58
N GLU A 178 -13.12 22.89 4.19
CA GLU A 178 -12.00 23.78 4.52
C GLU A 178 -11.03 23.23 5.57
N ARG A 179 -11.44 22.20 6.32
CA ARG A 179 -10.62 21.48 7.30
C ARG A 179 -10.25 20.07 6.85
N ILE A 180 -10.46 19.74 5.58
CA ILE A 180 -10.08 18.45 4.99
C ILE A 180 -9.07 18.70 3.87
N PRO A 181 -7.76 18.60 4.14
CA PRO A 181 -6.74 18.86 3.12
C PRO A 181 -6.77 17.89 1.93
N ALA A 182 -7.16 16.64 2.18
CA ALA A 182 -7.31 15.60 1.17
C ALA A 182 -8.17 14.46 1.71
N VAL A 183 -8.86 13.75 0.81
CA VAL A 183 -9.41 12.42 1.08
C VAL A 183 -8.38 11.39 0.63
N MET A 184 -8.07 10.42 1.49
CA MET A 184 -7.09 9.39 1.20
C MET A 184 -7.74 8.02 1.01
N LEU A 185 -7.13 7.11 0.23
CA LEU A 185 -7.58 5.73 0.12
C LEU A 185 -6.39 4.77 -0.01
N THR A 186 -6.28 3.83 0.93
CA THR A 186 -5.20 2.83 0.95
C THR A 186 -5.60 1.58 0.15
N ILE A 187 -4.77 1.18 -0.81
CA ILE A 187 -5.02 0.02 -1.71
C ILE A 187 -3.81 -0.92 -1.83
N THR A 188 -3.94 -2.20 -1.47
CA THR A 188 -4.96 -2.80 -0.60
C THR A 188 -4.92 -2.18 0.80
N ASN A 189 -6.03 -2.23 1.54
CA ASN A 189 -6.07 -1.78 2.93
C ASN A 189 -5.18 -2.69 3.81
N ASN A 190 -3.97 -2.22 4.12
CA ASN A 190 -2.96 -2.95 4.88
C ASN A 190 -3.47 -3.34 6.27
N SER A 191 -3.97 -2.37 7.03
CA SER A 191 -4.44 -2.54 8.41
C SER A 191 -5.65 -3.48 8.53
N GLY A 192 -6.43 -3.62 7.45
CA GLY A 192 -7.51 -4.60 7.31
C GLY A 192 -7.05 -6.02 6.96
N GLY A 193 -5.75 -6.28 6.88
CA GLY A 193 -5.17 -7.56 6.45
C GLY A 193 -5.07 -7.71 4.94
N GLY A 194 -4.61 -6.65 4.25
CA GLY A 194 -4.39 -6.65 2.80
C GLY A 194 -5.68 -6.76 1.97
N GLN A 195 -6.78 -6.19 2.48
CA GLN A 195 -8.08 -6.35 1.84
C GLN A 195 -8.25 -5.39 0.65
N PRO A 196 -8.78 -5.85 -0.49
CA PRO A 196 -8.90 -5.00 -1.66
C PRO A 196 -10.05 -4.00 -1.55
N VAL A 197 -9.92 -2.93 -2.33
CA VAL A 197 -10.93 -1.93 -2.62
C VAL A 197 -11.44 -2.14 -4.04
N SER A 198 -12.76 -2.13 -4.25
CA SER A 198 -13.34 -2.25 -5.59
C SER A 198 -13.15 -0.98 -6.41
N MET A 199 -13.10 -1.12 -7.72
CA MET A 199 -13.06 0.02 -8.64
C MET A 199 -14.30 0.90 -8.49
N ALA A 200 -15.48 0.30 -8.29
CA ALA A 200 -16.70 1.05 -8.00
C ALA A 200 -16.57 1.94 -6.74
N ASN A 201 -15.88 1.47 -5.70
CA ASN A 201 -15.66 2.25 -4.48
C ASN A 201 -14.61 3.34 -4.69
N ILE A 202 -13.51 3.05 -5.40
CA ILE A 202 -12.50 4.05 -5.78
C ILE A 202 -13.16 5.21 -6.55
N ARG A 203 -13.98 4.89 -7.56
CA ARG A 203 -14.73 5.89 -8.34
C ARG A 203 -15.66 6.72 -7.45
N ALA A 204 -16.42 6.08 -6.56
CA ALA A 204 -17.36 6.79 -5.70
C ALA A 204 -16.67 7.71 -4.67
N VAL A 205 -15.53 7.29 -4.10
CA VAL A 205 -14.72 8.14 -3.21
C VAL A 205 -14.20 9.36 -3.97
N SER A 206 -13.67 9.15 -5.17
CA SER A 206 -13.23 10.23 -6.07
C SER A 206 -14.36 11.23 -6.37
N GLU A 207 -15.54 10.73 -6.78
CA GLU A 207 -16.71 11.57 -7.07
C GLU A 207 -17.18 12.39 -5.85
N ILE A 208 -17.15 11.81 -4.65
CA ILE A 208 -17.49 12.53 -3.41
C ILE A 208 -16.43 13.61 -3.13
N ALA A 209 -15.14 13.25 -3.16
CA ALA A 209 -14.05 14.19 -2.89
C ALA A 209 -14.10 15.40 -3.85
N HIS A 210 -14.18 15.14 -5.16
CA HIS A 210 -14.20 16.19 -6.18
C HIS A 210 -15.44 17.06 -6.13
N ARG A 211 -16.61 16.52 -5.78
CA ARG A 211 -17.85 17.32 -5.60
C ARG A 211 -17.70 18.37 -4.50
N HIS A 212 -16.91 18.07 -3.48
CA HIS A 212 -16.61 18.98 -2.37
C HIS A 212 -15.32 19.80 -2.59
N GLY A 213 -14.68 19.68 -3.76
CA GLY A 213 -13.45 20.40 -4.09
C GLY A 213 -12.21 19.89 -3.35
N LEU A 214 -12.23 18.64 -2.89
CA LEU A 214 -11.15 18.01 -2.12
C LEU A 214 -10.25 17.16 -3.02
N PRO A 215 -8.91 17.26 -2.89
CA PRO A 215 -7.99 16.33 -3.54
C PRO A 215 -8.21 14.89 -3.07
N PHE A 216 -8.15 13.94 -4.00
CA PHE A 216 -8.21 12.51 -3.72
C PHE A 216 -6.82 11.87 -3.91
N ILE A 217 -6.25 11.37 -2.82
CA ILE A 217 -4.90 10.80 -2.78
C ILE A 217 -4.97 9.30 -2.50
N ILE A 218 -4.17 8.53 -3.23
CA ILE A 218 -4.07 7.09 -3.04
C ILE A 218 -2.78 6.74 -2.28
N ASP A 219 -2.86 5.90 -1.24
CA ASP A 219 -1.68 5.12 -0.82
C ASP A 219 -1.61 3.85 -1.67
N ALA A 220 -0.58 3.83 -2.51
CA ALA A 220 -0.40 2.88 -3.60
C ALA A 220 0.59 1.75 -3.28
N CYS A 221 1.01 1.55 -2.01
CA CYS A 221 2.03 0.55 -1.68
C CYS A 221 1.76 -0.85 -2.28
N ARG A 222 0.48 -1.25 -2.40
CA ARG A 222 0.06 -2.56 -2.93
C ARG A 222 -0.97 -2.45 -4.07
N PHE A 223 -0.87 -1.42 -4.89
CA PHE A 223 -1.84 -1.17 -5.98
C PHE A 223 -1.93 -2.36 -6.98
N ALA A 224 -0.82 -3.06 -7.22
CA ALA A 224 -0.77 -4.19 -8.16
C ALA A 224 -1.58 -5.39 -7.65
N GLU A 225 -1.53 -5.68 -6.35
CA GLU A 225 -2.36 -6.71 -5.71
C GLU A 225 -3.84 -6.31 -5.75
N ASN A 226 -4.15 -5.04 -5.47
CA ASN A 226 -5.51 -4.52 -5.57
C ASN A 226 -6.07 -4.69 -6.99
N SER A 227 -5.25 -4.40 -8.01
CA SER A 227 -5.60 -4.56 -9.42
C SER A 227 -5.88 -6.02 -9.78
N TRP A 228 -5.10 -6.96 -9.22
CA TRP A 228 -5.37 -8.39 -9.38
C TRP A 228 -6.70 -8.78 -8.75
N PHE A 229 -6.99 -8.31 -7.53
CA PHE A 229 -8.27 -8.61 -6.88
C PHE A 229 -9.48 -8.05 -7.65
N ILE A 230 -9.40 -6.84 -8.20
CA ILE A 230 -10.44 -6.29 -9.07
C ILE A 230 -10.63 -7.20 -10.28
N LYS A 231 -9.55 -7.61 -10.96
CA LYS A 231 -9.62 -8.52 -12.12
C LYS A 231 -10.39 -9.81 -11.82
N ILE A 232 -10.14 -10.43 -10.66
CA ILE A 232 -10.69 -11.76 -10.33
C ILE A 232 -12.00 -11.72 -9.53
N ARG A 233 -12.42 -10.56 -9.01
CA ARG A 233 -13.62 -10.43 -8.14
C ARG A 233 -14.66 -9.43 -8.64
N GLU A 234 -14.28 -8.45 -9.46
CA GLU A 234 -15.21 -7.40 -9.92
C GLU A 234 -15.74 -7.72 -11.32
N GLU A 235 -17.06 -7.71 -11.46
CA GLU A 235 -17.72 -7.93 -12.74
C GLU A 235 -17.29 -6.86 -13.76
N GLY A 236 -17.01 -7.29 -14.99
CA GLY A 236 -16.54 -6.40 -16.07
C GLY A 236 -15.02 -6.21 -16.17
N TYR A 237 -14.22 -6.75 -15.22
CA TYR A 237 -12.76 -6.62 -15.23
C TYR A 237 -12.00 -7.90 -15.62
N ALA A 238 -12.71 -9.02 -15.84
CA ALA A 238 -12.10 -10.33 -16.11
C ALA A 238 -11.17 -10.32 -17.34
N ASP A 239 -11.51 -9.57 -18.39
CA ASP A 239 -10.73 -9.49 -19.63
C ASP A 239 -9.65 -8.39 -19.63
N LYS A 240 -9.68 -7.49 -18.65
CA LYS A 240 -8.68 -6.42 -18.51
C LYS A 240 -7.37 -6.96 -17.92
N THR A 241 -6.25 -6.43 -18.36
CA THR A 241 -4.94 -6.67 -17.75
C THR A 241 -4.82 -5.92 -16.42
N PRO A 242 -4.00 -6.39 -15.46
CA PRO A 242 -3.76 -5.64 -14.22
C PRO A 242 -3.24 -4.20 -14.45
N LEU A 243 -2.49 -3.97 -15.53
CA LEU A 243 -2.01 -2.64 -15.90
C LEU A 243 -3.14 -1.71 -16.35
N GLU A 244 -4.08 -2.19 -17.17
CA GLU A 244 -5.27 -1.40 -17.55
C GLU A 244 -6.13 -1.05 -16.34
N ILE A 245 -6.23 -1.97 -15.38
CA ILE A 245 -6.95 -1.75 -14.12
C ILE A 245 -6.24 -0.71 -13.26
N ALA A 246 -4.92 -0.81 -13.10
CA ALA A 246 -4.13 0.17 -12.36
C ALA A 246 -4.26 1.58 -12.97
N ARG A 247 -4.15 1.69 -14.30
CA ARG A 247 -4.33 2.98 -15.00
C ARG A 247 -5.72 3.57 -14.78
N GLU A 248 -6.77 2.76 -14.85
CA GLU A 248 -8.13 3.21 -14.55
C GLU A 248 -8.26 3.66 -13.08
N MET A 249 -7.69 2.92 -12.15
CA MET A 249 -7.68 3.24 -10.72
C MET A 249 -7.01 4.58 -10.44
N PHE A 250 -5.82 4.82 -10.98
CA PHE A 250 -5.10 6.09 -10.80
C PHE A 250 -5.77 7.25 -11.54
N SER A 251 -6.54 6.99 -12.61
CA SER A 251 -7.27 8.05 -13.33
C SER A 251 -8.34 8.76 -12.50
N TYR A 252 -8.76 8.17 -11.38
CA TYR A 252 -9.71 8.79 -10.45
C TYR A 252 -9.04 9.68 -9.40
N ALA A 253 -7.73 9.57 -9.20
CA ALA A 253 -7.00 10.25 -8.12
C ALA A 253 -6.23 11.48 -8.64
N ASP A 254 -5.88 12.37 -7.72
CA ASP A 254 -5.10 13.59 -7.97
C ASP A 254 -3.61 13.40 -7.65
N GLY A 255 -3.26 12.31 -6.94
CA GLY A 255 -1.90 11.92 -6.62
C GLY A 255 -1.83 10.62 -5.84
N CYS A 256 -0.61 10.13 -5.59
CA CYS A 256 -0.40 8.99 -4.72
C CYS A 256 0.91 9.07 -3.94
N THR A 257 0.96 8.36 -2.81
CA THR A 257 2.21 7.97 -2.13
C THR A 257 2.50 6.50 -2.38
N MET A 258 3.78 6.12 -2.44
CA MET A 258 4.26 4.75 -2.66
C MET A 258 5.58 4.54 -1.94
#